data_AF-A0AAU3Q5X9-F1
#
_entry.id   AF-A0AAU3Q5X9-F1
#
_cell.length_a   1.000
_cell.length_b   1.000
_cell.length_c   1.000
_cell.angle_alpha   90.00
_cell.angle_beta   90.00
_cell.angle_gamma   90.00
#
_symmetry.space_group_name_H-M   'P 1'
#
loop_
_entity.id
_entity.type
_entity.pdbx_description
1 polymer ?
#
loop_
_entity_poly.entity_id
_entity_poly.type
_entity_poly.pdbx_seq_one_letter_code
_entity_poly.pdbx_strand_id
1 'polypeptide(L)'
;MVTTPNEDDFAAYVEFLEDQAYRDLTLEQVLDLVPAGFAHRMLIVADATCLASAELPLLCVDLDDDDRRAIRVIAAELHSIENNISIVNMFFSEFADAVDGDGVFRGF
;
A
#
# COMPACT_ATOMS: atom_id res chain seq x y z
N MET A 1 12.37 6.06 4.28
CA MET A 1 12.08 5.93 2.84
C MET A 1 10.61 6.21 2.58
N VAL A 2 9.65 5.48 3.16
CA VAL A 2 8.20 5.77 2.98
C VAL A 2 7.75 7.13 3.54
N THR A 3 8.26 7.52 4.71
CA THR A 3 7.95 8.83 5.35
C THR A 3 8.98 9.91 5.06
N THR A 4 9.96 9.61 4.22
CA THR A 4 10.98 10.59 3.82
C THR A 4 10.46 11.30 2.58
N PRO A 5 10.32 12.64 2.57
CA PRO A 5 9.84 13.34 1.40
C PRO A 5 10.73 13.09 0.17
N ASN A 6 10.11 13.01 -1.00
CA ASN A 6 10.79 12.97 -2.29
C ASN A 6 11.34 14.36 -2.68
N GLU A 7 11.89 14.50 -3.89
CA GLU A 7 12.47 15.76 -4.38
C GLU A 7 11.44 16.91 -4.46
N ASP A 8 10.16 16.58 -4.58
CA ASP A 8 9.03 17.51 -4.65
C ASP A 8 8.30 17.69 -3.30
N ASP A 9 8.91 17.24 -2.19
CA ASP A 9 8.39 17.35 -0.81
C ASP A 9 7.12 16.51 -0.54
N PHE A 10 6.88 15.46 -1.34
CA PHE A 10 5.81 14.50 -1.08
C PHE A 10 6.31 13.30 -0.26
N ALA A 11 5.53 12.92 0.76
CA ALA A 11 5.72 11.68 1.52
C ALA A 11 4.37 11.02 1.76
N ALA A 12 4.37 9.70 1.98
CA ALA A 12 3.18 8.98 2.42
C ALA A 12 3.00 9.16 3.94
N TYR A 13 1.78 9.45 4.35
CA TYR A 13 1.39 9.56 5.75
C TYR A 13 0.84 8.23 6.25
N VAL A 14 1.70 7.46 6.93
CA VAL A 14 1.38 6.10 7.40
C VAL A 14 1.67 5.93 8.88
N GLU A 15 0.89 5.06 9.52
CA GLU A 15 1.17 4.54 10.85
C GLU A 15 1.89 3.19 10.74
N PHE A 16 3.06 3.06 11.35
CA PHE A 16 3.83 1.82 11.33
C PHE A 16 3.38 0.87 12.43
N LEU A 17 3.14 -0.38 12.05
CA LEU A 17 2.86 -1.48 12.96
C LEU A 17 3.84 -2.63 12.66
N GLU A 18 4.72 -2.91 13.60
CA GLU A 18 5.64 -4.05 13.54
C GLU A 18 5.41 -4.92 14.78
N ASP A 19 4.80 -6.09 14.58
CA ASP A 19 4.57 -7.09 15.63
C ASP A 19 4.90 -8.48 15.07
N GLN A 20 5.67 -9.25 15.83
CA GLN A 20 6.03 -10.61 15.48
C GLN A 20 4.80 -11.53 15.36
N ALA A 21 3.68 -11.18 16.01
CA ALA A 21 2.40 -11.88 15.88
C ALA A 21 1.83 -11.86 14.46
N TYR A 22 2.22 -10.89 13.63
CA TYR A 22 1.77 -10.79 12.23
C TYR A 22 2.71 -11.43 11.22
N ARG A 23 3.79 -12.05 11.70
CA ARG A 23 4.79 -12.68 10.84
C ARG A 23 4.19 -13.86 10.09
N ASP A 24 4.53 -13.97 8.80
CA ASP A 24 4.18 -15.08 7.92
C ASP A 24 2.65 -15.32 7.76
N LEU A 25 1.82 -14.32 8.10
CA LEU A 25 0.38 -14.36 7.83
C LEU A 25 0.11 -14.16 6.33
N THR A 26 -0.91 -14.85 5.82
CA THR A 26 -1.43 -14.56 4.47
C THR A 26 -2.18 -13.23 4.46
N LEU A 27 -2.40 -12.66 3.28
CA LEU A 27 -3.18 -11.43 3.14
C LEU A 27 -4.59 -11.60 3.75
N GLU A 28 -5.26 -12.73 3.48
CA GLU A 28 -6.58 -13.02 4.03
C GLU A 28 -6.57 -13.03 5.56
N GLN A 29 -5.56 -13.65 6.18
CA GLN A 29 -5.41 -13.68 7.64
C GLN A 29 -5.17 -12.28 8.21
N VAL A 30 -4.38 -11.44 7.54
CA VAL A 30 -4.19 -10.05 7.97
C VAL A 30 -5.50 -9.27 7.85
N LEU A 31 -6.24 -9.46 6.76
CA LEU A 31 -7.52 -8.79 6.54
C LEU A 31 -8.61 -9.22 7.54
N ASP A 32 -8.56 -10.45 8.03
CA ASP A 32 -9.45 -10.94 9.10
C ASP A 32 -9.14 -10.28 10.47
N LEU A 33 -7.94 -9.74 10.65
CA LEU A 33 -7.54 -9.01 11.86
C LEU A 33 -7.93 -7.54 11.82
N VAL A 34 -8.33 -7.01 10.66
CA VAL A 34 -8.78 -5.62 10.53
C VAL A 34 -10.11 -5.46 11.26
N PRO A 35 -10.18 -4.61 12.31
CA PRO A 35 -11.41 -4.46 13.08
C PRO A 35 -12.52 -3.81 12.26
N ALA A 36 -13.77 -4.15 12.55
CA ALA A 36 -14.91 -3.44 11.97
C ALA A 36 -14.85 -1.95 12.34
N GLY A 37 -15.04 -1.07 11.35
CA GLY A 37 -14.93 0.38 11.54
C GLY A 37 -13.50 0.88 11.72
N PHE A 38 -12.51 0.16 11.19
CA PHE A 38 -11.13 0.63 11.13
C PHE A 38 -11.05 2.00 10.45
N ALA A 39 -10.24 2.89 11.01
CA ALA A 39 -10.23 4.30 10.61
C ALA A 39 -9.47 4.55 9.29
N HIS A 40 -8.51 3.70 8.98
CA HIS A 40 -7.68 3.84 7.78
C HIS A 40 -8.33 3.12 6.60
N ARG A 41 -8.37 3.80 5.44
CA ARG A 41 -8.86 3.22 4.19
C ARG A 41 -7.89 2.21 3.57
N MET A 42 -6.59 2.35 3.85
CA MET A 42 -5.57 1.54 3.21
C MET A 42 -4.83 0.69 4.24
N LEU A 43 -4.51 -0.55 3.84
CA LEU A 43 -3.59 -1.43 4.56
C LEU A 43 -2.37 -1.70 3.67
N ILE A 44 -1.19 -1.40 4.20
CA ILE A 44 0.08 -1.55 3.47
C ILE A 44 0.86 -2.68 4.13
N VAL A 45 1.20 -3.71 3.36
CA VAL A 45 1.92 -4.90 3.84
C VAL A 45 3.31 -4.97 3.22
N ALA A 46 4.32 -5.03 4.08
CA ALA A 46 5.70 -5.33 3.72
C ALA A 46 5.96 -6.84 3.92
N ASP A 47 5.65 -7.64 2.90
CA ASP A 47 5.82 -9.09 2.93
C ASP A 47 7.20 -9.56 2.42
N ALA A 48 7.39 -10.88 2.30
CA ALA A 48 8.63 -11.45 1.77
C ALA A 48 9.01 -10.94 0.37
N THR A 49 8.02 -10.63 -0.49
CA THR A 49 8.25 -10.08 -1.83
C THR A 49 8.87 -8.69 -1.74
N CYS A 50 8.32 -7.83 -0.87
CA CYS A 50 8.88 -6.52 -0.59
C CYS A 50 10.33 -6.62 -0.11
N LEU A 51 10.58 -7.49 0.87
CA LEU A 51 11.90 -7.61 1.52
C LEU A 51 12.96 -8.27 0.64
N ALA A 52 12.56 -9.01 -0.41
CA ALA A 52 13.47 -9.65 -1.34
C ALA A 52 13.88 -8.78 -2.53
N SER A 53 13.31 -7.58 -2.68
CA SER A 53 13.56 -6.68 -3.82
C SER A 53 14.19 -5.36 -3.36
N ALA A 54 15.10 -4.83 -4.17
CA ALA A 54 15.71 -3.52 -3.93
C ALA A 54 14.70 -2.37 -4.12
N GLU A 55 13.64 -2.58 -4.88
CA GLU A 55 12.57 -1.58 -5.11
C GLU A 55 11.58 -1.50 -3.94
N LEU A 56 11.61 -2.49 -3.03
CA LEU A 56 10.70 -2.61 -1.89
C LEU A 56 9.21 -2.51 -2.31
N PRO A 57 8.71 -3.39 -3.20
CA PRO A 57 7.32 -3.38 -3.65
C PRO A 57 6.38 -3.77 -2.52
N LEU A 58 5.75 -2.77 -1.90
CA LEU A 58 4.75 -2.90 -0.86
C LEU A 58 3.43 -3.36 -1.46
N LEU A 59 2.69 -4.21 -0.75
CA LEU A 59 1.33 -4.57 -1.13
C LEU A 59 0.36 -3.56 -0.51
N CYS A 60 -0.27 -2.74 -1.34
CA CYS A 60 -1.28 -1.77 -0.92
C CYS A 60 -2.67 -2.35 -1.17
N VAL A 61 -3.52 -2.35 -0.15
CA VAL A 61 -4.88 -2.89 -0.18
C VAL A 61 -5.87 -1.77 0.12
N ASP A 62 -6.87 -1.60 -0.74
CA ASP A 62 -8.01 -0.72 -0.46
C ASP A 62 -9.03 -1.46 0.40
N LEU A 63 -9.26 -0.99 1.63
CA LEU A 63 -10.20 -1.60 2.58
C LEU A 63 -11.64 -1.15 2.34
N ASP A 64 -11.85 -0.07 1.59
CA ASP A 64 -13.19 0.41 1.20
C ASP A 64 -13.70 -0.30 -0.07
N ASP A 65 -12.85 -1.05 -0.76
CA ASP A 65 -13.24 -1.86 -1.91
C ASP A 65 -13.83 -3.21 -1.42
N ASP A 66 -15.05 -3.54 -1.86
CA ASP A 66 -15.75 -4.78 -1.46
C ASP A 66 -14.98 -6.04 -1.90
N ASP A 67 -14.25 -5.97 -3.02
CA ASP A 67 -13.38 -7.05 -3.51
C ASP A 67 -11.97 -6.99 -2.86
N ARG A 68 -11.73 -6.00 -1.99
CA ARG A 68 -10.46 -5.72 -1.30
C ARG A 68 -9.28 -5.73 -2.26
N ARG A 69 -9.45 -5.03 -3.40
CA ARG A 69 -8.46 -4.97 -4.48
C ARG A 69 -7.10 -4.54 -3.91
N ALA A 70 -6.06 -5.23 -4.34
CA ALA A 70 -4.68 -4.98 -3.90
C ALA A 70 -3.75 -4.84 -5.09
N ILE A 71 -2.76 -3.96 -4.97
CA ILE A 71 -1.70 -3.76 -5.96
C ILE A 71 -0.35 -3.67 -5.29
N ARG A 72 0.71 -3.99 -6.05
CA ARG A 72 2.07 -3.72 -5.62
C ARG A 72 2.45 -2.31 -6.01
N VAL A 73 3.14 -1.59 -5.13
CA VAL A 73 3.69 -0.26 -5.37
C VAL A 73 5.10 -0.20 -4.81
N ILE A 74 6.06 0.33 -5.56
CA ILE A 74 7.40 0.55 -5.02
C ILE A 74 7.33 1.55 -3.87
N ALA A 75 8.14 1.34 -2.83
CA ALA A 75 8.05 2.18 -1.64
C ALA A 75 8.29 3.68 -1.91
N ALA A 76 8.99 4.03 -3.00
CA ALA A 76 9.19 5.40 -3.44
C ALA A 76 7.91 6.09 -3.96
N GLU A 77 6.95 5.33 -4.50
CA GLU A 77 5.74 5.84 -5.15
C GLU A 77 4.48 5.67 -4.28
N LEU A 78 4.60 5.12 -3.07
CA LEU A 78 3.47 4.93 -2.17
C LEU A 78 2.78 6.26 -1.82
N HIS A 79 3.52 7.37 -1.78
CA HIS A 79 2.94 8.71 -1.55
C HIS A 79 1.93 9.08 -2.62
N SER A 80 2.11 8.61 -3.86
CA SER A 80 1.23 8.96 -4.98
C SER A 80 -0.15 8.36 -4.75
N ILE A 81 -0.20 7.10 -4.30
CA ILE A 81 -1.44 6.42 -3.95
C ILE A 81 -2.05 7.04 -2.69
N GLU A 82 -1.27 7.11 -1.61
CA GLU A 82 -1.78 7.51 -0.29
C GLU A 82 -2.36 8.93 -0.34
N ASN A 83 -1.58 9.91 -0.81
CA ASN A 83 -1.99 11.31 -0.79
C ASN A 83 -3.24 11.54 -1.66
N ASN A 84 -3.34 10.92 -2.83
CA ASN A 84 -4.46 11.12 -3.75
C ASN A 84 -5.75 10.47 -3.24
N ILE A 85 -5.65 9.27 -2.65
CA ILE A 85 -6.83 8.56 -2.13
C ILE A 85 -7.34 9.23 -0.85
N SER A 86 -6.43 9.60 0.07
CA SER A 86 -6.79 10.24 1.35
C SER A 86 -7.54 11.57 1.17
N ILE A 87 -7.32 12.28 0.06
CA ILE A 87 -8.04 13.53 -0.27
C ILE A 87 -9.13 13.35 -1.33
N VAL A 88 -9.40 12.12 -1.76
CA VAL A 88 -10.42 11.78 -2.77
C VAL A 88 -10.17 12.48 -4.12
N ASN A 89 -8.90 12.61 -4.53
CA ASN A 89 -8.52 13.17 -5.82
C ASN A 89 -8.58 12.13 -6.95
N MET A 90 -8.29 10.85 -6.64
CA MET A 90 -8.30 9.74 -7.59
C MET A 90 -8.88 8.47 -6.96
N PHE A 91 -9.34 7.55 -7.80
CA PHE A 91 -9.80 6.23 -7.38
C PHE A 91 -8.66 5.21 -7.38
N PHE A 92 -8.72 4.22 -6.46
CA PHE A 92 -7.74 3.14 -6.40
C PHE A 92 -7.63 2.35 -7.72
N SER A 93 -8.73 2.20 -8.46
CA SER A 93 -8.74 1.52 -9.77
C SER A 93 -7.83 2.17 -10.80
N GLU A 94 -7.65 3.49 -10.75
CA GLU A 94 -6.79 4.22 -11.70
C GLU A 94 -5.32 3.82 -11.52
N PHE A 95 -4.88 3.64 -10.28
CA PHE A 95 -3.54 3.12 -9.98
C PHE A 95 -3.41 1.65 -10.37
N ALA A 96 -4.46 0.87 -10.15
CA ALA A 96 -4.46 -0.54 -10.47
C ALA A 96 -4.44 -0.84 -11.97
N ASP A 97 -4.94 0.08 -12.79
CA ASP A 97 -4.87 0.01 -14.25
C ASP A 97 -3.54 0.58 -14.80
N ALA A 98 -2.75 1.25 -13.95
CA ALA A 98 -1.45 1.84 -14.28
C ALA A 98 -0.24 1.01 -13.80
N VAL A 99 -0.46 -0.21 -13.31
CA VAL A 99 0.65 -1.11 -12.95
C VAL A 99 1.43 -1.55 -14.20
N ASP A 100 2.73 -1.76 -14.05
CA ASP A 100 3.58 -2.30 -15.10
C ASP A 100 3.19 -3.74 -15.48
N GLY A 101 3.82 -4.28 -16.54
CA GLY A 101 3.57 -5.65 -17.00
C GLY A 101 3.88 -6.76 -15.98
N ASP A 102 4.59 -6.43 -14.89
CA ASP A 102 4.84 -7.32 -13.74
C ASP A 102 3.85 -7.12 -12.58
N GLY A 103 2.87 -6.23 -12.73
CA GLY A 103 1.85 -5.93 -11.73
C GLY A 103 2.28 -4.97 -10.63
N VAL A 104 3.39 -4.24 -10.80
CA VAL A 104 3.90 -3.26 -9.83
C VAL A 104 3.69 -1.84 -10.37
N PHE A 105 3.09 -0.97 -9.56
CA PHE A 105 2.99 0.45 -9.81
C PHE A 105 4.33 1.14 -9.50
N ARG A 106 4.87 1.86 -10.50
CA ARG A 106 6.14 2.61 -10.42
C ARG A 106 5.99 4.09 -10.77
N GLY A 107 4.76 4.61 -10.71
CA GLY A 107 4.43 5.97 -11.12
C GLY A 107 3.61 6.00 -12.42
N PHE A 108 3.15 7.20 -12.80
CA PHE A 108 2.45 7.47 -14.06
C PHE A 108 3.40 7.94 -15.16
#